data_AF-A0A1J0LR56-F1
#
_entry.id   AF-A0A1J0LR56-F1
#
_cell.length_a   1.000
_cell.length_b   1.000
_cell.length_c   1.000
_cell.angle_alpha   90.00
_cell.angle_beta   90.00
_cell.angle_gamma   90.00
#
_symmetry.space_group_name_H-M   'P 1'
#
loop_
_entity.id
_entity.type
_entity.pdbx_description
1 polymer ?
#
loop_
_entity_poly.entity_id
_entity_poly.type
_entity_poly.pdbx_seq_one_letter_code
_entity_poly.pdbx_strand_id
1 'polypeptide(L)'
;MSQDALLALYRRATRLVFNLVVVALLVGLFVGVGRTFLELGLTLSEPTVRLGLKELVTNVLSLIIVLELVRVFVEYFEFERVRLEVLLEIGVALALRELLLLLFAEKVGG
;
A
#
# COMPACT_ATOMS: atom_id res chain seq x y z
N MET A 1 13.01 22.95 31.97
CA MET A 1 11.54 23.03 31.79
C MET A 1 11.09 23.20 30.33
N SER A 2 11.84 23.84 29.43
CA SER A 2 11.41 24.04 28.03
C SER A 2 11.66 22.85 27.08
N GLN A 3 12.72 22.07 27.29
CA GLN A 3 13.07 20.95 26.40
C GLN A 3 12.10 19.76 26.51
N ASP A 4 11.70 19.38 27.72
CA ASP A 4 10.79 18.24 27.92
C ASP A 4 9.40 18.49 27.31
N ALA A 5 8.91 19.74 27.43
CA ALA A 5 7.64 20.15 26.84
C ALA A 5 7.67 20.14 25.31
N LEU A 6 8.77 20.61 24.70
CA LEU A 6 8.95 20.56 23.24
C LEU A 6 9.01 19.13 22.73
N LEU A 7 9.73 18.24 23.41
CA LEU A 7 9.81 16.83 23.03
C LEU A 7 8.47 16.11 23.20
N ALA A 8 7.71 16.43 24.26
CA ALA A 8 6.37 15.89 24.47
C ALA A 8 5.39 16.35 23.37
N LEU A 9 5.43 17.64 23.00
CA LEU A 9 4.60 18.19 21.93
C LEU A 9 4.95 17.58 20.58
N TYR A 10 6.25 17.47 20.26
CA TYR A 10 6.73 16.81 19.04
C TYR A 10 6.21 15.38 18.96
N ARG A 11 6.45 14.55 19.99
CA ARG A 11 5.96 13.16 20.02
C ARG A 11 4.44 13.07 19.86
N ARG A 12 3.68 13.96 20.52
CA ARG A 12 2.21 14.01 20.44
C ARG A 12 1.76 14.33 19.02
N ALA A 13 2.33 15.36 18.40
CA ALA A 13 1.99 15.79 17.05
C ALA A 13 2.31 14.71 16.02
N THR A 14 3.52 14.14 16.06
CA THR A 14 3.94 13.07 15.16
C THR A 14 3.02 11.86 15.30
N ARG A 15 2.72 11.43 16.54
CA ARG A 15 1.79 10.32 16.78
C ARG A 15 0.39 10.56 16.18
N LEU A 16 -0.10 11.80 16.26
CA LEU A 16 -1.40 12.19 15.72
C LEU A 16 -1.40 12.12 14.19
N VAL A 17 -0.41 12.72 13.54
CA VAL A 17 -0.27 12.71 12.08
C VAL A 17 -0.16 11.28 11.56
N PHE A 18 0.70 10.47 12.15
CA PHE A 18 0.89 9.08 11.73
C PHE A 18 -0.41 8.25 11.90
N ASN A 19 -1.16 8.43 12.99
CA ASN A 19 -2.44 7.73 13.19
C ASN A 19 -3.44 8.10 12.10
N LEU A 20 -3.52 9.38 11.74
CA LEU A 20 -4.40 9.84 10.66
C LEU A 20 -4.00 9.23 9.31
N VAL A 21 -2.69 9.15 9.02
CA VAL A 21 -2.18 8.51 7.80
C VAL A 21 -2.52 7.02 7.77
N VAL A 22 -2.28 6.28 8.86
CA VAL A 22 -2.62 4.84 8.95
C VAL A 22 -4.11 4.61 8.72
N VAL A 23 -4.97 5.41 9.38
CA VAL A 23 -6.42 5.30 9.19
C VAL A 23 -6.81 5.57 7.73
N ALA A 24 -6.25 6.60 7.10
CA ALA A 24 -6.51 6.91 5.71
C ALA A 24 -6.06 5.77 4.77
N LEU A 25 -4.88 5.18 5.02
CA LEU A 25 -4.37 4.06 4.23
C LEU A 25 -5.23 2.80 4.40
N LEU A 26 -5.68 2.49 5.63
CA LEU A 26 -6.59 1.37 5.88
C LEU A 26 -7.92 1.57 5.17
N VAL A 27 -8.52 2.74 5.27
CA VAL A 27 -9.77 3.07 4.54
C VAL A 27 -9.55 2.92 3.04
N GLY A 28 -8.45 3.47 2.50
CA GLY A 28 -8.10 3.34 1.09
C GLY A 28 -7.92 1.88 0.65
N LEU A 29 -7.27 1.07 1.49
CA LEU A 29 -7.10 -0.37 1.26
C LEU A 29 -8.45 -1.09 1.22
N PHE A 30 -9.33 -0.87 2.20
CA PHE A 30 -10.66 -1.49 2.22
C PHE A 30 -11.50 -1.10 0.99
N VAL A 31 -11.48 0.19 0.61
CA VAL A 31 -12.18 0.67 -0.59
C VAL A 31 -11.60 0.04 -1.85
N GLY A 32 -10.27 -0.03 -1.96
CA GLY A 32 -9.58 -0.63 -3.10
C GLY A 32 -9.89 -2.11 -3.25
N VAL A 33 -9.80 -2.87 -2.15
CA VAL A 33 -10.19 -4.29 -2.09
C VAL A 33 -11.63 -4.46 -2.53
N GLY A 34 -12.56 -3.68 -1.95
CA GLY A 34 -13.97 -3.73 -2.30
C GLY A 34 -14.22 -3.47 -3.79
N ARG A 35 -13.58 -2.46 -4.37
CA ARG A 35 -13.66 -2.20 -5.83
C ARG A 35 -13.14 -3.35 -6.66
N THR A 36 -11.97 -3.91 -6.31
CA THR A 36 -11.39 -5.04 -7.06
C THR A 36 -12.34 -6.23 -7.09
N PHE A 37 -13.02 -6.54 -5.98
CA PHE A 37 -14.03 -7.60 -5.95
C PHE A 37 -15.27 -7.30 -6.80
N LEU A 38 -15.74 -6.05 -6.83
CA LEU A 38 -16.87 -5.64 -7.65
C LEU A 38 -16.52 -5.73 -9.15
N GLU A 39 -15.37 -5.20 -9.56
CA GLU A 39 -14.87 -5.24 -10.95
C GLU A 39 -14.70 -6.68 -11.45
N LEU A 40 -14.17 -7.57 -10.59
CA LEU A 40 -14.11 -9.00 -10.89
C LEU A 40 -15.48 -9.62 -11.14
N GLY A 41 -16.46 -9.34 -10.27
CA GLY A 41 -17.81 -9.88 -10.42
C GLY A 41 -18.47 -9.46 -11.73
N LEU A 42 -18.23 -8.22 -12.16
CA LEU A 42 -18.71 -7.70 -13.45
C LEU A 42 -17.97 -8.36 -14.63
N THR A 43 -16.65 -8.52 -14.54
CA THR A 43 -15.83 -9.04 -15.64
C THR A 43 -16.03 -10.54 -15.90
N LEU A 44 -16.36 -11.33 -14.86
CA LEU A 44 -16.74 -12.74 -15.02
C LEU A 44 -18.02 -12.93 -15.85
N SER A 45 -18.82 -11.87 -16.03
CA SER A 45 -20.03 -11.90 -16.85
C SER A 45 -19.78 -11.61 -18.34
N GLU A 46 -18.56 -11.19 -18.72
CA GLU A 46 -18.19 -10.85 -20.10
C GLU A 46 -17.22 -11.87 -20.76
N PRO A 47 -17.22 -12.05 -22.10
CA PRO A 47 -16.36 -13.03 -22.79
C PRO A 47 -14.86 -12.67 -22.82
N THR A 48 -14.46 -11.48 -22.36
CA THR A 48 -13.11 -10.89 -22.47
C THR A 48 -12.20 -11.27 -21.29
N VAL A 49 -12.16 -12.56 -20.94
CA VAL A 49 -11.44 -13.12 -19.77
C VAL A 49 -9.97 -12.68 -19.66
N ARG A 50 -9.27 -12.52 -20.80
CA ARG A 50 -7.86 -12.08 -20.81
C ARG A 50 -7.65 -10.63 -20.32
N LEU A 51 -8.57 -9.73 -20.64
CA LEU A 51 -8.49 -8.33 -20.23
C LEU A 51 -8.74 -8.20 -18.73
N GLY A 52 -9.75 -8.94 -18.22
CA GLY A 52 -10.07 -9.00 -16.80
C GLY A 52 -8.95 -9.54 -15.91
N LEU A 53 -8.20 -10.54 -16.39
CA LEU A 53 -7.03 -11.08 -15.68
C LEU A 53 -5.91 -10.04 -15.53
N LYS A 54 -5.69 -9.21 -16.56
CA LYS A 54 -4.70 -8.13 -16.51
C LYS A 54 -5.04 -7.06 -15.51
N GLU A 55 -6.30 -6.65 -15.51
CA GLU A 55 -6.82 -5.65 -14.60
C GLU A 55 -6.78 -6.17 -13.15
N LEU A 56 -7.18 -7.43 -12.93
CA LEU A 56 -7.08 -8.10 -11.64
C LEU A 56 -5.64 -8.10 -11.08
N VAL A 57 -4.68 -8.58 -11.87
CA VAL A 57 -3.28 -8.67 -11.41
C VAL A 57 -2.74 -7.27 -11.10
N THR A 58 -3.08 -6.28 -11.92
CA THR A 58 -2.68 -4.88 -11.70
C THR A 58 -3.26 -4.31 -10.41
N ASN A 59 -4.55 -4.58 -10.17
CA ASN A 59 -5.25 -4.13 -8.97
C ASN A 59 -4.67 -4.80 -7.71
N VAL A 60 -4.46 -6.12 -7.72
CA VAL A 60 -3.87 -6.86 -6.60
C VAL A 60 -2.46 -6.37 -6.29
N LEU A 61 -1.60 -6.22 -7.31
CA LEU A 61 -0.24 -5.69 -7.11
C LEU A 61 -0.26 -4.27 -6.53
N SER A 62 -1.25 -3.46 -6.88
CA SER A 62 -1.43 -2.12 -6.31
C SER A 62 -1.88 -2.16 -4.85
N LEU A 63 -2.77 -3.09 -4.48
CA LEU A 63 -3.20 -3.28 -3.09
C LEU A 63 -2.05 -3.77 -2.20
N ILE A 64 -1.17 -4.64 -2.72
CA ILE A 64 0.02 -5.10 -2.00
C ILE A 64 0.90 -3.92 -1.61
N ILE A 65 1.12 -2.93 -2.50
CA ILE A 65 1.89 -1.73 -2.15
C ILE A 65 1.25 -0.94 -1.03
N VAL A 66 -0.07 -0.76 -1.05
CA VAL A 66 -0.77 -0.05 0.02
C VAL A 66 -0.61 -0.80 1.35
N LEU A 67 -0.69 -2.13 1.33
CA LEU A 67 -0.43 -2.97 2.50
C LEU A 67 0.98 -2.81 3.06
N GLU A 68 2.01 -2.81 2.21
CA GLU A 68 3.40 -2.58 2.64
C GLU A 68 3.56 -1.20 3.26
N LEU A 69 2.96 -0.16 2.67
CA LEU A 69 2.96 1.18 3.25
C LEU A 69 2.31 1.18 4.64
N VAL A 70 1.13 0.57 4.80
CA VAL A 70 0.47 0.44 6.11
C VAL A 70 1.39 -0.25 7.12
N ARG A 71 2.00 -1.38 6.75
CA ARG A 71 2.93 -2.13 7.62
C ARG A 71 4.04 -1.24 8.16
N VAL A 72 4.59 -0.37 7.32
CA VAL A 72 5.72 0.50 7.68
C VAL A 72 5.31 1.59 8.64
N PHE A 73 4.15 2.19 8.42
CA PHE A 73 3.62 3.16 9.36
C PHE A 73 3.35 2.52 10.72
N VAL A 74 2.82 1.29 10.75
CA VAL A 74 2.62 0.51 11.99
C VAL A 74 3.95 0.17 12.66
N GLU A 75 4.95 -0.26 11.90
CA GLU A 75 6.27 -0.61 12.44
C GLU A 75 7.00 0.62 13.00
N TYR A 76 6.83 1.79 12.38
CA TYR A 76 7.30 3.06 12.95
C TYR A 76 6.66 3.36 14.31
N PHE A 77 5.38 3.01 14.52
CA PHE A 77 4.73 3.16 15.83
C PHE A 77 5.32 2.24 16.90
N GLU A 78 5.67 1.01 16.55
CA GLU A 78 6.22 0.03 17.50
C GLU A 78 7.62 0.42 17.97
N PHE A 79 8.46 0.96 17.09
CA PHE A 79 9.87 1.22 17.39
C PHE A 79 10.21 2.71 17.58
N GLU A 80 9.24 3.63 17.40
CA GLU A 80 9.39 5.10 17.39
C GLU A 80 10.52 5.62 16.49
N ARG A 81 10.99 4.80 15.53
CA ARG A 81 12.12 5.08 14.66
C ARG A 81 11.91 4.45 13.29
N VAL A 82 12.31 5.18 12.24
CA VAL A 82 12.36 4.62 10.89
C VAL A 82 13.60 3.74 10.78
N ARG A 83 13.41 2.42 10.67
CA ARG A 83 14.48 1.46 10.44
C ARG A 83 14.86 1.46 8.96
N LEU A 84 16.15 1.58 8.66
CA LEU A 84 16.64 1.56 7.27
C LEU A 84 16.28 0.22 6.57
N GLU A 85 16.32 -0.88 7.32
CA GLU A 85 15.89 -2.21 6.87
C GLU A 85 14.45 -2.19 6.33
N VAL A 86 13.53 -1.56 7.06
CA VAL A 86 12.12 -1.42 6.67
C VAL A 86 11.98 -0.59 5.40
N LEU A 87 12.70 0.54 5.31
CA LEU A 87 12.70 1.35 4.08
C LEU A 87 13.21 0.57 2.87
N LEU A 88 14.21 -0.29 3.07
CA LEU A 88 14.81 -1.09 2.02
C LEU A 88 13.88 -2.24 1.58
N GLU A 89 13.20 -2.90 2.51
CA GLU A 89 12.15 -3.88 2.21
C GLU A 89 11.07 -3.27 1.30
N ILE A 90 10.57 -2.07 1.64
CA ILE A 90 9.58 -1.38 0.81
C ILE A 90 10.16 -1.01 -0.55
N GLY A 91 11.37 -0.47 -0.58
CA GLY A 91 12.01 -0.04 -1.81
C GLY A 91 12.14 -1.19 -2.81
N VAL A 92 12.52 -2.37 -2.31
CA VAL A 92 12.53 -3.61 -3.08
C VAL A 92 11.12 -4.02 -3.50
N ALA A 93 10.14 -4.02 -2.60
CA ALA A 93 8.76 -4.38 -2.92
C ALA A 93 8.15 -3.48 -4.02
N LEU A 94 8.39 -2.18 -3.96
CA LEU A 94 7.97 -1.20 -4.97
C LEU A 94 8.62 -1.48 -6.33
N ALA A 95 9.94 -1.71 -6.34
CA ALA A 95 10.68 -2.03 -7.56
C ALA A 95 10.20 -3.35 -8.19
N LEU A 96 9.98 -4.37 -7.37
CA LEU A 96 9.45 -5.66 -7.81
C LEU A 96 8.05 -5.52 -8.38
N ARG A 97 7.17 -4.74 -7.76
CA ARG A 97 5.81 -4.50 -8.26
C ARG A 97 5.83 -3.85 -9.64
N GLU A 98 6.69 -2.86 -9.85
CA GLU A 98 6.82 -2.23 -11.17
C GLU A 98 7.33 -3.22 -12.22
N LEU A 99 8.33 -4.04 -11.86
CA LEU A 99 8.87 -5.08 -12.73
C LEU A 99 7.80 -6.13 -13.09
N LEU A 100 6.97 -6.55 -12.13
CA LEU A 100 5.87 -7.50 -12.36
C LEU A 100 4.80 -6.92 -13.28
N LEU A 101 4.44 -5.64 -13.13
CA LEU A 101 3.48 -4.97 -14.00
C LEU A 101 3.99 -4.87 -15.43
N LEU A 102 5.27 -4.51 -15.62
CA LEU A 102 5.90 -4.46 -16.93
C LEU A 102 5.89 -5.83 -17.62
N LEU A 103 6.33 -6.88 -16.92
CA LEU A 103 6.35 -8.24 -17.44
C LEU A 103 4.94 -8.72 -17.82
N PHE A 104 3.95 -8.42 -16.99
CA PHE A 104 2.56 -8.81 -17.26
C PHE A 104 1.96 -8.02 -18.43
N ALA A 105 2.28 -6.72 -18.56
CA ALA A 105 1.83 -5.90 -19.67
C ALA A 105 2.37 -6.40 -21.01
N GLU A 106 3.63 -6.85 -21.06
CA GLU A 106 4.28 -7.38 -22.25
C GLU A 106 3.74 -8.76 -22.65
N LYS A 107 3.50 -9.65 -21.68
CA LYS A 107 2.98 -11.02 -21.92
C LYS A 107 1.54 -11.09 -22.43
N VAL A 108 0.73 -10.06 -22.23
CA VAL A 108 -0.68 -10.02 -22.67
C VAL A 108 -0.85 -9.28 -24.01
N GLY A 109 0.18 -8.56 -24.48
CA GLY A 109 0.17 -7.82 -25.75
C GLY A 109 0.65 -8.60 -26.99
N GLY A 110 1.03 -9.88 -26.83
CA GLY A 110 1.50 -10.77 -27.89
C GLY A 110 0.55 -11.92 -28.21
#